data_AF-A0A524EKU4-F1
#
_entry.id   AF-A0A524EKU4-F1
#
_cell.length_a   1.000
_cell.length_b   1.000
_cell.length_c   1.000
_cell.angle_alpha   90.00
_cell.angle_beta   90.00
_cell.angle_gamma   90.00
#
_symmetry.space_group_name_H-M   'P 1'
#
loop_
_entity.id
_entity.type
_entity.pdbx_description
1 polymer ?
#
loop_
_entity_poly.entity_id
_entity_poly.type
_entity_poly.pdbx_seq_one_letter_code
_entity_poly.pdbx_strand_id
1 'polypeptide(L)'
;MASTTYGRLSPIQLDELKKLKEIKEALDRLKRKGISADIPICPVCKNHRLVRLTSYYDLGYIGSFHPAYYCLDCGWYGRTTIVMSNRPEKNEVLEDMIFAFSDLMEE
;
A
#
# COMPACT_ATOMS: atom_id res chain seq x y z
N MET A 1 -11.94 15.39 25.69
CA MET A 1 -11.90 16.51 24.71
C MET A 1 -10.52 16.52 24.08
N ALA A 2 -10.39 16.10 22.82
CA ALA A 2 -9.09 16.06 22.13
C ALA A 2 -8.72 17.48 21.68
N SER A 3 -7.60 18.01 22.16
CA SER A 3 -7.06 19.30 21.73
C SER A 3 -6.50 19.16 20.32
N THR A 4 -7.22 19.66 19.32
CA THR A 4 -6.73 19.76 17.94
C THR A 4 -5.58 20.76 17.90
N THR A 5 -4.34 20.27 17.90
CA THR A 5 -3.15 21.09 17.69
C THR A 5 -2.88 21.17 16.20
N TYR A 6 -3.36 22.22 15.55
CA TYR A 6 -3.09 22.48 14.14
C TYR A 6 -1.57 22.56 13.94
N GLY A 7 -1.01 21.71 13.07
CA GLY A 7 0.41 21.70 12.71
C GLY A 7 1.32 20.67 13.40
N ARG A 8 0.81 19.81 14.30
CA ARG A 8 1.57 18.67 14.84
C ARG A 8 0.81 17.37 14.65
N LEU A 9 1.51 16.36 14.13
CA LEU A 9 0.98 14.99 14.07
C LEU A 9 0.82 14.46 15.49
N SER A 10 -0.23 13.66 15.70
CA SER A 10 -0.32 12.86 16.92
C SER A 10 0.86 11.88 17.00
N PRO A 11 1.21 11.38 18.20
CA PRO A 11 2.29 10.40 18.34
C PRO A 11 2.12 9.18 17.42
N ILE A 12 0.89 8.71 17.24
CA ILE A 12 0.54 7.59 16.36
C ILE A 12 0.80 7.96 14.90
N GLN A 13 0.30 9.11 14.45
CA GLN A 13 0.49 9.57 13.07
C GLN A 13 1.98 9.82 12.74
N LEU A 14 2.74 10.33 13.72
CA LEU A 14 4.17 10.54 13.56
C LEU A 14 4.93 9.21 13.42
N ASP A 15 4.55 8.20 14.20
CA ASP A 15 5.11 6.85 14.11
C ASP A 15 4.79 6.19 12.76
N GLU A 16 3.54 6.26 12.32
CA GLU A 16 3.10 5.79 10.99
C GLU A 16 3.90 6.46 9.87
N LEU A 17 4.08 7.79 9.93
CA LEU A 17 4.85 8.52 8.93
C LEU A 17 6.31 8.08 8.88
N LYS A 18 6.93 7.80 10.04
CA LYS A 18 8.31 7.30 10.10
C LYS A 18 8.44 5.93 9.41
N LYS A 19 7.52 5.01 9.69
CA LYS A 19 7.47 3.68 9.04
C LYS A 19 7.33 3.80 7.53
N LEU A 20 6.41 4.64 7.07
CA LEU A 20 6.17 4.85 5.63
C LEU A 20 7.38 5.52 4.94
N LYS A 21 8.06 6.44 5.63
CA LYS A 21 9.26 7.10 5.10
C LYS A 21 10.40 6.10 4.89
N GLU A 22 10.63 5.19 5.83
CA GLU A 22 11.65 4.14 5.71
C GLU A 22 11.43 3.27 4.47
N ILE A 23 10.17 2.90 4.23
CA ILE A 23 9.77 2.08 3.08
C ILE A 23 9.96 2.86 1.77
N LYS A 24 9.58 4.14 1.74
CA LYS A 24 9.83 5.02 0.60
C LYS A 24 11.33 5.11 0.27
N GLU A 25 12.18 5.30 1.26
CA GLU A 25 13.62 5.37 1.05
C GLU A 25 14.18 4.05 0.50
N ALA A 26 13.66 2.90 0.95
CA ALA A 26 14.02 1.60 0.39
C ALA A 26 13.59 1.47 -1.08
N LEU A 27 12.36 1.88 -1.39
CA LEU A 27 11.82 1.91 -2.75
C LEU A 27 12.62 2.84 -3.69
N ASP A 28 13.03 4.01 -3.21
CA ASP A 28 13.87 4.95 -3.96
C ASP A 28 15.26 4.36 -4.23
N ARG A 29 15.85 3.64 -3.27
CA ARG A 29 17.12 2.93 -3.47
C ARG A 29 17.00 1.85 -4.55
N LEU A 30 15.90 1.10 -4.56
CA LEU A 30 15.63 0.10 -5.61
C LEU A 30 15.41 0.77 -6.97
N LYS A 31 14.68 1.89 -7.01
CA LYS A 31 14.43 2.66 -8.23
C LYS A 31 15.72 3.16 -8.87
N ARG A 32 16.65 3.68 -8.07
CA ARG A 32 17.99 4.11 -8.54
C ARG A 32 18.83 2.97 -9.12
N LYS A 33 18.56 1.73 -8.71
CA LYS A 33 19.18 0.52 -9.27
C LYS A 33 18.45 -0.03 -10.51
N GLY A 34 17.41 0.67 -10.98
CA GLY A 34 16.56 0.20 -12.07
C GLY A 34 15.62 -0.95 -11.68
N ILE A 35 15.41 -1.20 -10.38
CA ILE A 35 14.56 -2.28 -9.88
C ILE A 35 13.21 -1.70 -9.46
N SER A 36 12.15 -2.20 -10.10
CA SER A 36 10.77 -1.93 -9.69
C SER A 36 10.27 -2.97 -8.70
N ALA A 37 9.64 -2.53 -7.62
CA ALA A 37 9.14 -3.37 -6.55
C ALA A 37 7.85 -2.80 -5.95
N ASP A 38 7.02 -3.71 -5.47
CA ASP A 38 5.77 -3.43 -4.77
C ASP A 38 5.90 -3.98 -3.35
N ILE A 39 5.66 -3.13 -2.36
CA ILE A 39 5.74 -3.50 -0.95
C ILE A 39 4.33 -3.41 -0.35
N PRO A 40 3.74 -4.53 0.12
CA PRO A 40 2.44 -4.52 0.76
C PRO A 40 2.55 -3.92 2.17
N ILE A 41 1.57 -3.10 2.53
CA ILE A 41 1.51 -2.32 3.77
C ILE A 41 0.25 -2.65 4.54
N CYS A 42 0.39 -2.88 5.85
CA CYS A 42 -0.74 -3.06 6.74
C CYS A 42 -1.64 -1.82 6.71
N PRO A 43 -2.95 -1.96 6.43
CA PRO A 43 -3.86 -0.81 6.39
C PRO A 43 -4.07 -0.18 7.77
N VAL A 44 -3.86 -0.95 8.85
CA VAL A 44 -4.08 -0.53 10.24
C VAL A 44 -2.88 0.21 10.80
N CYS A 45 -1.71 -0.45 10.92
CA CYS A 45 -0.55 0.12 11.62
C CYS A 45 0.55 0.67 10.70
N LYS A 46 0.30 0.67 9.38
CA LYS A 46 1.22 1.13 8.33
C LYS A 46 2.59 0.46 8.29
N ASN A 47 2.73 -0.72 8.88
CA ASN A 47 3.97 -1.49 8.79
C ASN A 47 3.98 -2.44 7.57
N HIS A 48 5.18 -2.75 7.08
CA HIS A 48 5.44 -3.64 5.94
C HIS A 48 5.66 -5.10 6.34
N ARG A 49 5.70 -5.41 7.64
CA ARG A 49 5.90 -6.76 8.18
C ARG A 49 4.63 -7.61 8.05
N LEU A 50 4.26 -7.89 6.80
CA LEU A 50 3.13 -8.73 6.44
C LEU A 50 3.61 -10.11 6.02
N VAL A 51 2.95 -11.14 6.54
CA VAL A 51 3.06 -12.51 6.03
C VAL A 51 1.95 -12.71 5.01
N ARG A 52 2.34 -13.06 3.78
CA ARG A 52 1.40 -13.47 2.75
C ARG A 52 0.99 -14.92 3.04
N LEU A 53 -0.25 -15.10 3.43
CA LEU A 53 -0.88 -16.40 3.59
C LEU A 53 -1.44 -16.80 2.23
N THR A 54 -0.85 -17.84 1.64
CA THR A 54 -1.32 -18.40 0.38
C THR A 54 -2.10 -19.65 0.67
N SER A 55 -3.40 -19.61 0.37
CA SER A 55 -4.34 -20.74 0.44
C SER A 55 -3.77 -22.02 -0.17
N TYR A 56 -2.98 -21.89 -1.25
CA TYR A 56 -2.35 -23.02 -1.93
C TYR A 56 -1.32 -23.80 -1.09
N TYR A 57 -0.47 -23.12 -0.30
CA TYR A 57 0.56 -23.77 0.52
C TYR A 57 0.07 -24.14 1.91
N ASP A 58 -0.86 -23.35 2.48
CA ASP A 58 -1.29 -23.49 3.88
C ASP A 58 -2.58 -24.31 4.06
N LEU A 59 -3.44 -24.40 3.03
CA LEU A 59 -4.80 -24.96 3.13
C LEU A 59 -5.16 -26.03 2.07
N GLY A 60 -4.24 -26.35 1.14
CA GLY A 60 -4.43 -27.37 0.11
C GLY A 60 -5.25 -26.90 -1.11
N TYR A 61 -5.46 -27.82 -2.07
CA TYR A 61 -6.04 -27.58 -3.41
C TYR A 61 -7.54 -27.18 -3.43
N ILE A 62 -8.09 -26.76 -2.29
CA ILE A 62 -9.51 -26.44 -2.12
C ILE A 62 -9.71 -24.95 -2.33
N GLY A 63 -9.82 -24.55 -3.60
CA GLY A 63 -10.43 -23.29 -3.99
C GLY A 63 -9.55 -22.06 -3.85
N SER A 64 -9.28 -21.44 -4.99
CA SER A 64 -8.73 -20.09 -5.20
C SER A 64 -9.27 -19.04 -4.21
N PHE A 65 -8.68 -18.94 -3.03
CA PHE A 65 -8.83 -17.77 -2.19
C PHE A 65 -7.67 -16.82 -2.47
N HIS A 66 -8.03 -15.60 -2.86
CA HIS A 66 -7.13 -14.45 -2.99
C HIS A 66 -6.17 -14.41 -1.79
N PRO A 67 -4.89 -14.02 -2.01
CA PRO A 67 -3.89 -14.02 -0.95
C PRO A 67 -4.40 -13.24 0.25
N ALA A 68 -4.32 -13.86 1.42
CA ALA A 68 -4.57 -13.18 2.68
C ALA A 68 -3.24 -12.68 3.24
N TYR A 69 -3.29 -11.67 4.09
CA TYR A 69 -2.14 -11.06 4.73
C TYR A 69 -2.36 -11.03 6.23
N TYR A 70 -1.29 -11.32 6.96
CA TYR A 70 -1.25 -11.23 8.41
C TYR A 70 -0.14 -10.27 8.84
N CYS A 71 -0.47 -9.26 9.66
CA CYS A 71 0.50 -8.31 10.18
C CYS A 71 1.14 -8.81 11.47
N LEU A 72 2.46 -8.90 11.48
CA LEU A 72 3.22 -9.38 12.63
C LEU A 72 3.29 -8.37 13.79
N ASP A 73 2.92 -7.10 13.58
CA ASP A 73 3.00 -6.09 14.63
C ASP A 73 1.66 -5.84 15.31
N CYS A 74 0.57 -5.69 14.55
CA CYS A 74 -0.75 -5.38 15.12
C CYS A 74 -1.77 -6.53 15.03
N GLY A 75 -1.42 -7.67 14.40
CA GLY A 75 -2.30 -8.83 14.28
C GLY A 75 -3.42 -8.69 13.24
N TRP A 76 -3.40 -7.64 12.41
CA TRP A 76 -4.40 -7.48 11.34
C TRP A 76 -4.36 -8.66 10.36
N TYR A 77 -5.52 -9.25 10.09
CA TYR A 77 -5.74 -10.26 9.06
C TYR A 77 -6.73 -9.74 8.02
N GLY A 78 -6.39 -9.84 6.74
CA GLY A 78 -7.29 -9.43 5.67
C GLY A 78 -6.78 -9.79 4.28
N ARG A 79 -7.63 -9.58 3.27
CA ARG A 79 -7.31 -9.89 1.86
C ARG A 79 -7.02 -8.63 1.03
N THR A 80 -7.47 -7.48 1.51
CA THR A 80 -7.21 -6.18 0.89
C THR A 80 -5.99 -5.54 1.54
N THR A 81 -4.90 -5.42 0.80
CA THR A 81 -3.68 -4.74 1.26
C THR A 81 -3.51 -3.40 0.55
N ILE A 82 -2.92 -2.43 1.24
CA ILE A 82 -2.38 -1.23 0.61
C ILE A 82 -1.02 -1.62 0.02
N VAL A 83 -0.63 -1.05 -1.11
CA VAL A 83 0.67 -1.29 -1.73
C VAL A 83 1.38 0.05 -1.91
N MET A 84 2.63 0.13 -1.49
CA MET A 84 3.54 1.20 -1.92
C MET A 84 4.43 0.66 -3.03
N SER A 85 4.49 1.37 -4.15
CA SER A 85 5.25 0.96 -5.34
C SER A 85 6.18 2.08 -5.80
N ASN A 86 7.30 1.71 -6.41
CA ASN A 86 8.19 2.62 -7.13
C ASN A 86 8.11 2.46 -8.65
N ARG A 87 7.16 1.66 -9.14
CA ARG A 87 6.90 1.51 -10.57
C ARG A 87 6.62 2.90 -11.16
N PRO A 88 7.07 3.17 -12.40
CA PRO A 88 6.61 4.35 -13.10
C PRO A 88 5.08 4.28 -13.16
N GLU A 89 4.41 5.39 -12.86
CA GLU A 89 2.99 5.55 -13.13
C GLU A 89 2.82 5.53 -14.65
N LYS A 90 2.67 4.33 -15.21
CA LYS A 90 2.16 4.17 -16.56
C LYS A 90 0.66 4.31 -16.46
N ASN A 91 0.22 5.53 -16.73
CA ASN A 91 -1.17 5.93 -16.68
C ASN A 91 -1.91 5.47 -17.94
N GLU A 92 -1.65 4.27 -18.46
CA GLU A 92 -2.32 3.73 -19.66
C GLU A 92 -3.86 3.76 -19.47
N VAL A 93 -4.34 3.40 -18.28
CA VAL A 93 -5.78 3.49 -17.93
C VAL A 93 -6.27 4.93 -17.89
N LEU A 94 -5.46 5.87 -17.37
CA LEU A 94 -5.82 7.29 -17.33
C LEU A 94 -5.82 7.88 -18.74
N GLU A 95 -4.82 7.55 -19.56
CA GLU A 95 -4.70 7.91 -20.97
C GLU A 95 -5.88 7.39 -21.79
N ASP A 96 -6.29 6.13 -21.57
CA ASP A 96 -7.48 5.53 -22.19
C ASP A 96 -8.78 6.21 -21.73
N MET A 97 -8.82 6.67 -20.48
CA MET A 97 -9.99 7.34 -19.89
C MET A 97 -10.05 8.84 -20.16
N ILE A 98 -9.02 9.47 -20.74
CA ILE A 98 -9.04 10.91 -21.10
C ILE A 98 -10.22 11.22 -22.02
N PHE A 99 -10.53 10.33 -22.97
CA PHE A 99 -11.65 10.51 -23.89
C PHE A 99 -13.00 10.05 -23.32
N ALA A 100 -13.01 9.26 -22.23
CA ALA A 100 -14.24 8.75 -21.63
C ALA A 100 -15.05 9.85 -20.91
N PHE A 101 -14.42 10.99 -20.60
CA PHE A 101 -15.03 12.14 -19.93
C PHE A 101 -14.88 13.44 -20.72
N SER A 102 -14.66 13.37 -22.04
CA SER A 102 -14.51 14.56 -22.90
C SER A 102 -15.66 15.55 -22.71
N ASP A 103 -16.88 15.05 -22.55
CA ASP A 103 -18.10 15.84 -22.44
C ASP A 103 -18.22 16.57 -21.09
N LEU A 104 -17.40 16.22 -20.09
CA LEU A 104 -17.34 16.88 -18.78
C LEU A 104 -16.17 17.87 -18.65
N MET A 105 -15.31 17.97 -19.68
CA MET A 105 -14.17 18.88 -19.74
C MET A 105 -14.42 20.15 -20.56
N GLU A 106 -15.59 20.25 -21.22
CA GLU A 106 -16.05 21.46 -21.92
C GLU A 106 -16.94 22.32 -21.01
N GLU A 107 -16.37 22.96 -19.98
CA GLU A 107 -16.93 24.16 -19.32
C GLU A 107 -15.83 25.17 -18.98
#